data_AF-A0A495XRG6-F1
#
_entry.id   AF-A0A495XRG6-F1
#
_cell.length_a   1.000
_cell.length_b   1.000
_cell.length_c   1.000
_cell.angle_alpha   90.00
_cell.angle_beta   90.00
_cell.angle_gamma   90.00
#
_symmetry.space_group_name_H-M   'P 1'
#
loop_
_entity.id
_entity.type
_entity.pdbx_description
1 polymer ?
#
loop_
_entity_poly.entity_id
_entity_poly.type
_entity_poly.pdbx_seq_one_letter_code
_entity_poly.pdbx_strand_id
1 'polypeptide(L)' 'MSPDQPRIPNFKRLLVSGAMIGLVVGVIVAVSGDDAQGYSQSSAMLYLGALGAFVGTGLAGLLGIALDRSGRSH' A
#
# COMPACT_ATOMS: atom_id res chain seq x y z
N MET A 1 12.99 10.88 33.84
CA MET A 1 12.72 10.95 32.39
C MET A 1 12.51 9.53 31.92
N SER A 2 11.29 9.14 31.60
CA SER A 2 11.01 7.82 31.05
C SER A 2 11.73 7.73 29.70
N PRO A 3 12.54 6.68 29.43
CA PRO A 3 13.19 6.55 28.15
C PRO A 3 12.11 6.50 27.07
N ASP A 4 12.12 7.45 26.14
CA ASP A 4 11.26 7.43 24.96
C ASP A 4 11.57 6.16 24.18
N GLN A 5 10.80 5.12 24.45
CA GLN A 5 10.93 3.84 23.78
C GLN A 5 10.72 4.11 22.29
N PRO A 6 11.69 3.77 21.40
CA PRO A 6 11.56 4.02 19.98
C PRO A 6 10.23 3.44 19.52
N ARG A 7 9.32 4.30 19.06
CA ARG A 7 7.98 3.89 18.61
C ARG A 7 8.16 3.24 17.25
N ILE A 8 8.58 1.97 17.23
CA ILE A 8 8.68 1.19 16.01
C ILE A 8 7.25 1.04 15.48
N PRO A 9 6.93 1.55 14.28
CA PRO A 9 5.60 1.43 13.73
C PRO A 9 5.22 -0.04 13.59
N ASN A 10 3.97 -0.38 13.90
CA ASN A 10 3.49 -1.75 13.74
C ASN A 10 3.52 -2.11 12.25
N PHE A 11 4.50 -2.93 11.86
CA PHE A 11 4.77 -3.30 10.46
C PHE A 11 3.54 -3.92 9.78
N LYS A 12 2.74 -4.70 10.52
CA LYS A 12 1.48 -5.26 10.02
C LYS A 12 0.47 -4.17 9.67
N ARG A 13 0.30 -3.16 10.54
CA ARG A 13 -0.56 -2.00 10.25
C ARG A 13 -0.05 -1.21 9.04
N LEU A 14 1.27 -1.03 8.92
CA LEU A 14 1.87 -0.34 7.79
C LEU A 14 1.57 -1.07 6.47
N LEU A 15 1.80 -2.38 6.42
CA LEU A 15 1.47 -3.22 5.25
C LEU A 15 -0.01 -3.12 4.88
N VAL A 16 -0.92 -3.27 5.85
CA VAL A 16 -2.37 -3.18 5.61
C VAL A 16 -2.75 -1.79 5.11
N SER A 17 -2.15 -0.73 5.66
CA SER A 17 -2.41 0.63 5.20
C SER A 17 -1.93 0.85 3.76
N GLY A 18 -0.74 0.35 3.40
CA GLY A 18 -0.23 0.40 2.03
C GLY A 18 -1.10 -0.37 1.05
N ALA A 19 -1.55 -1.57 1.44
CA ALA A 19 -2.48 -2.38 0.65
C ALA A 19 -3.79 -1.63 0.37
N MET A 20 -4.37 -1.03 1.41
CA MET A 20 -5.61 -0.28 1.29
C MET A 20 -5.47 0.96 0.42
N ILE A 21 -4.40 1.73 0.60
CA ILE A 21 -4.12 2.92 -0.23
C ILE A 21 -3.94 2.51 -1.69
N GLY A 22 -3.13 1.47 -1.93
CA GLY A 22 -2.90 0.94 -3.27
C GLY A 22 -4.19 0.45 -3.94
N LEU A 23 -5.05 -0.24 -3.19
CA LEU A 23 -6.36 -0.68 -3.67
C LEU A 23 -7.25 0.49 -4.09
N VAL A 24 -7.37 1.51 -3.23
CA VAL A 24 -8.19 2.70 -3.51
C VAL A 24 -7.67 3.41 -4.76
N VAL A 25 -6.36 3.60 -4.88
CA VAL A 25 -5.75 4.21 -6.08
C VAL A 25 -6.03 3.37 -7.31
N GLY A 26 -5.87 2.04 -7.25
CA GLY A 26 -6.15 1.14 -8.36
C GLY A 26 -7.61 1.20 -8.83
N VAL A 27 -8.56 1.25 -7.89
CA VAL A 27 -9.99 1.44 -8.21
C VAL A 27 -10.24 2.81 -8.84
N ILE A 28 -9.65 3.89 -8.31
CA ILE A 28 -9.78 5.24 -8.88
C ILE A 28 -9.27 5.27 -10.33
N VAL A 29 -8.13 4.64 -10.60
CA VAL A 29 -7.59 4.52 -11.96
C VAL A 29 -8.55 3.75 -12.86
N ALA A 30 -9.15 2.66 -12.35
CA ALA A 30 -10.10 1.86 -13.12
C ALA A 30 -11.38 2.62 -13.49
N VAL A 31 -11.88 3.52 -12.63
CA VAL A 31 -13.08 4.33 -12.93
C VAL A 31 -12.79 5.60 -13.71
N SER A 32 -11.56 6.09 -13.67
CA SER A 32 -11.15 7.33 -14.37
C SER A 32 -10.58 7.07 -15.76
N GLY A 33 -10.19 5.83 -16.07
CA GLY A 33 -9.70 5.42 -17.38
C GLY A 33 -10.84 5.15 -18.37
N ASP A 34 -10.54 5.28 -19.67
CA ASP A 34 -11.47 4.89 -20.73
C ASP A 34 -11.79 3.40 -20.65
N ASP A 35 -13.04 3.05 -20.93
CA ASP A 35 -13.48 1.66 -20.97
C ASP A 35 -12.65 0.87 -22.00
N ALA A 36 -11.93 -0.15 -21.52
CA ALA A 36 -11.24 -1.06 -22.41
C ALA A 36 -12.28 -1.88 -23.19
N GLN A 37 -12.27 -1.76 -24.53
CA GLN A 37 -13.22 -2.46 -25.39
C GLN A 37 -13.14 -3.98 -25.14
N GLY A 38 -14.28 -4.58 -24.80
CA GLY A 38 -14.40 -6.01 -24.52
C GLY A 38 -14.04 -6.43 -23.09
N TYR A 39 -13.79 -5.49 -22.17
CA TYR A 39 -13.53 -5.79 -20.76
C TYR A 39 -14.64 -5.21 -19.87
N SER A 40 -15.10 -5.99 -18.89
CA SER A 40 -16.12 -5.49 -17.96
C SER A 40 -15.50 -4.49 -16.98
N GLN A 41 -16.22 -3.42 -16.66
CA GLN A 41 -15.78 -2.38 -15.73
C GLN A 41 -15.47 -2.96 -14.34
N SER A 42 -16.26 -3.92 -13.86
CA SER A 42 -16.03 -4.59 -12.58
C SER A 42 -14.75 -5.43 -12.60
N SER A 43 -14.44 -6.10 -13.72
CA SER A 43 -13.17 -6.80 -13.91
C SER A 43 -11.98 -5.83 -13.88
N ALA A 44 -12.11 -4.64 -14.49
CA ALA A 44 -11.07 -3.62 -14.47
C ALA A 44 -10.82 -3.12 -13.03
N MET A 45 -11.88 -2.82 -12.28
CA MET A 45 -11.77 -2.39 -10.88
C MET A 45 -11.11 -3.44 -10.00
N LEU A 46 -11.49 -4.72 -10.14
CA LEU A 46 -10.90 -5.81 -9.37
C LEU A 46 -9.42 -6.02 -9.72
N TYR A 47 -9.10 -6.04 -11.01
CA TYR A 47 -7.72 -6.26 -11.46
C TYR A 47 -6.80 -5.11 -11.02
N LEU A 48 -7.16 -3.86 -11.33
CA LEU A 48 -6.36 -2.70 -11.00
C LEU A 48 -6.34 -2.44 -9.48
N GLY A 49 -7.45 -2.67 -8.79
CA GLY A 49 -7.51 -2.61 -7.33
C GLY A 49 -6.59 -3.65 -6.67
N ALA A 50 -6.61 -4.90 -7.12
CA ALA A 50 -5.72 -5.95 -6.59
C ALA A 50 -4.25 -5.66 -6.92
N LEU A 51 -3.95 -5.22 -8.15
CA LEU A 51 -2.61 -4.82 -8.55
C LEU A 51 -2.10 -3.64 -7.71
N GLY A 52 -2.94 -2.62 -7.54
CA GLY A 52 -2.65 -1.48 -6.70
C GLY A 52 -2.38 -1.89 -5.25
N ALA A 53 -3.20 -2.78 -4.69
CA ALA A 53 -3.00 -3.32 -3.34
C ALA A 53 -1.66 -4.05 -3.20
N PHE A 54 -1.30 -4.87 -4.20
CA PHE A 54 -0.03 -5.59 -4.23
C PHE A 54 1.15 -4.61 -4.25
N VAL A 55 1.13 -3.63 -5.15
CA VAL A 55 2.18 -2.59 -5.24
C VAL A 55 2.26 -1.77 -3.95
N GLY A 56 1.13 -1.31 -3.43
CA GLY A 56 1.05 -0.53 -2.19
C GLY A 56 1.58 -1.29 -0.98
N THR A 57 1.29 -2.60 -0.90
CA THR A 57 1.86 -3.49 0.12
C THR A 57 3.38 -3.59 -0.02
N GLY A 58 3.89 -3.79 -1.24
CA GLY A 58 5.32 -3.86 -1.52
C GLY A 58 6.05 -2.59 -1.09
N LEU A 59 5.52 -1.42 -1.46
CA LEU A 59 6.07 -0.12 -1.07
C LEU A 59 6.05 0.09 0.45
N ALA A 60 4.94 -0.25 1.11
CA ALA A 60 4.84 -0.19 2.57
C ALA A 60 5.83 -1.14 3.27
N GLY A 61 6.07 -2.32 2.69
CA GLY A 61 7.09 -3.26 3.16
C GLY A 61 8.49 -2.68 3.07
N LEU A 62 8.85 -2.08 1.93
CA LEU A 62 10.14 -1.41 1.73
C LEU A 62 10.32 -0.25 2.72
N LEU A 63 9.28 0.58 2.90
CA LEU A 63 9.29 1.65 3.89
C LEU A 63 9.45 1.13 5.31
N GLY A 64 8.76 0.05 5.66
CA GLY A 64 8.89 -0.57 6.97
C GLY A 64 10.31 -1.10 7.23
N ILE A 65 10.96 -1.71 6.24
CA ILE A 65 12.37 -2.14 6.33
C ILE A 65 13.30 -0.93 6.47
N ALA A 66 13.07 0.15 5.71
CA ALA A 66 13.87 1.36 5.77
C ALA A 66 13.78 2.04 7.15
N LEU A 67 12.57 2.14 7.71
CA LEU A 67 12.32 2.70 9.05
C LEU A 67 12.93 1.83 10.16
N ASP A 68 12.85 0.51 10.01
CA ASP A 68 13.46 -0.45 10.94
C ASP A 68 15.01 -0.39 10.89
N ARG A 69 15.60 -0.02 9.75
CA ARG A 69 17.05 0.24 9.63
C ARG A 69 17.44 1.57 10.26
N SER A 70 16.73 2.65 9.99
CA SER A 70 17.06 3.98 10.54
C SER A 70 16.90 4.05 12.06
N GLY A 71 15.99 3.27 12.63
CA GLY A 71 15.81 3.18 14.08
C GLY A 71 16.92 2.45 14.83
N ARG A 72 17.81 1.70 14.13
CA ARG A 72 18.95 0.97 14.73
C ARG A 72 20.28 1.70 14.62
N SER A 73 20.36 2.78 13.83
CA SER A 73 21.60 3.55 13.62
C SER A 73 21.80 4.70 14.61
N HIS A 74 20.95 4.81 15.63
CA HIS A 74 21.06 5.73 16.76
C HIS A 74 21.06 4.93 18.06
#